data_AF-A0A3D2QF63-F1
#
_entry.id   AF-A0A3D2QF63-F1
#
_cell.length_a   1.000
_cell.length_b   1.000
_cell.length_c   1.000
_cell.angle_alpha   90.00
_cell.angle_beta   90.00
_cell.angle_gamma   90.00
#
_symmetry.space_group_name_H-M   'P 1'
#
loop_
_entity.id
_entity.type
_entity.pdbx_description
1 polymer ?
#
loop_
_entity_poly.entity_id
_entity_poly.type
_entity_poly.pdbx_seq_one_letter_code
_entity_poly.pdbx_strand_id
1 'polypeptide(L)'
;MERKCPKCGGKLGIFDLKPNCPHCGCSIMYYDMDKRLEEDSVKAEAEWQKLEATLDKITPAFIKKKRAAREEKEKNEKDSSEK
;
A
#
# COMPACT_ATOMS: atom_id res chain seq x y z
N MET A 1 28.55 12.36 16.55
CA MET A 1 27.10 12.32 16.83
C MET A 1 26.90 12.03 18.30
N GLU A 2 26.36 12.99 19.07
CA GLU A 2 25.90 12.69 20.43
C GLU A 2 24.70 11.73 20.32
N ARG A 3 24.79 10.53 20.92
CA ARG A 3 23.66 9.61 20.98
C ARG A 3 22.66 10.16 21.99
N LYS A 4 21.59 10.79 21.51
CA LYS A 4 20.51 11.32 22.36
C LYS A 4 19.32 10.37 22.30
N CYS A 5 18.62 10.21 23.43
CA CYS A 5 17.37 9.47 23.43
C CYS A 5 16.32 10.23 22.59
N PRO A 6 15.59 9.57 21.67
CA PRO A 6 14.61 10.22 20.80
C PRO A 6 13.40 10.78 21.56
N LYS A 7 13.11 10.29 22.78
CA LYS A 7 11.98 10.74 23.60
C LYS A 7 12.34 11.85 24.61
N CYS A 8 13.51 11.75 25.26
CA CYS A 8 13.87 12.67 26.36
C CYS A 8 15.11 13.53 26.07
N GLY A 9 15.81 13.33 24.95
CA GLY A 9 16.99 14.11 24.59
C GLY A 9 18.21 13.90 25.50
N GLY A 10 18.12 13.01 26.50
CA GLY A 10 19.21 12.68 27.40
C GLY A 10 20.42 12.13 26.64
N LYS A 11 21.62 12.59 26.99
CA LYS A 11 22.87 12.10 26.40
C LYS A 11 23.12 10.68 26.88
N LEU A 12 23.04 9.71 25.99
CA LEU A 12 23.43 8.33 26.26
C LEU A 12 24.96 8.27 26.25
N GLY A 13 25.55 7.82 27.36
CA GLY A 13 26.98 7.57 27.44
C GLY A 13 27.39 6.36 26.60
N ILE A 14 28.70 6.21 26.36
CA ILE A 14 29.27 5.06 25.61
C ILE A 14 28.93 3.72 26.29
N PHE A 15 28.66 3.74 27.60
CA PHE A 15 28.28 2.58 28.40
C PHE A 15 26.77 2.30 28.47
N ASP A 16 25.91 3.19 27.95
CA ASP A 16 24.45 3.00 27.94
C ASP A 16 23.98 2.23 26.69
N LEU A 17 24.66 1.12 26.39
CA LEU A 17 24.34 0.20 25.29
C LEU A 17 23.13 -0.70 25.62
N LYS A 18 22.18 -0.21 26.42
CA LYS A 18 20.92 -0.91 26.67
C LYS A 18 19.89 -0.45 25.64
N PRO A 19 19.03 -1.36 25.15
CA PRO A 19 17.99 -1.01 24.17
C PRO A 19 16.96 -0.02 24.75
N ASN A 20 16.90 0.11 26.08
CA ASN A 20 16.00 1.02 26.78
C ASN A 20 16.79 2.20 27.36
N CYS A 21 16.29 3.41 27.16
CA CYS A 21 16.89 4.61 27.73
C CYS A 21 16.83 4.59 29.27
N PRO A 22 17.94 4.88 29.98
CA PRO A 22 17.97 4.88 31.45
C PRO A 22 17.14 6.02 32.09
N HIS A 23 16.85 7.09 31.34
CA HIS A 23 16.11 8.25 31.86
C HIS A 23 14.59 8.14 31.68
N CYS A 24 14.11 7.47 30.63
CA CYS A 24 12.69 7.44 30.29
C CYS A 24 12.12 6.03 30.01
N GLY A 25 12.97 4.99 30.09
CA GLY A 25 12.58 3.59 29.87
C GLY A 25 12.16 3.27 28.43
N CYS A 26 12.20 4.24 27.52
CA CYS A 26 11.77 4.07 26.14
C CYS A 26 12.76 3.20 25.36
N SER A 27 12.24 2.27 24.56
CA SER A 27 13.06 1.51 23.62
C SER A 27 13.54 2.41 22.49
N ILE A 28 14.85 2.69 22.45
CA ILE A 28 15.47 3.57 21.45
C ILE A 28 15.29 2.99 20.04
N MET A 29 15.26 1.66 19.92
CA MET A 29 15.10 0.96 18.65
C MET A 29 13.67 1.03 18.10
N TYR A 30 12.67 0.94 18.96
CA TYR A 30 11.27 0.82 18.53
C TYR A 30 10.45 2.11 18.66
N TYR A 31 11.02 3.21 19.17
CA TYR A 31 10.26 4.42 19.48
C TYR A 31 9.50 5.03 18.29
N ASP A 32 10.09 5.03 17.09
CA ASP A 32 9.50 5.63 15.89
C ASP A 32 8.87 4.59 14.94
N MET A 33 8.87 3.31 15.30
CA MET A 33 8.39 2.25 14.39
C MET A 33 6.90 2.36 14.09
N ASP A 34 6.08 2.57 15.12
CA ASP A 34 4.62 2.64 14.96
C ASP A 34 4.23 3.86 14.12
N LYS A 35 4.85 5.01 14.37
CA LYS A 35 4.61 6.22 13.60
C LYS A 35 5.00 6.06 12.13
N ARG A 36 6.14 5.43 11.85
CA ARG A 36 6.55 5.15 10.46
C ARG A 36 5.63 4.15 9.78
N LEU A 37 5.09 3.19 10.52
CA LEU A 37 4.15 2.20 10.00
C LEU A 37 2.82 2.85 9.63
N GLU A 38 2.31 3.76 10.45
CA GLU A 38 1.11 4.56 10.15
C GLU A 38 1.32 5.49 8.95
N GLU A 39 2.49 6.13 8.85
CA GLU A 39 2.81 6.98 7.68
C GLU A 39 2.89 6.16 6.38
N ASP A 40 3.32 4.90 6.45
CA ASP A 40 3.40 4.00 5.30
C ASP A 40 2.03 3.45 4.91
N SER A 41 1.19 3.08 5.89
CA SER A 41 -0.17 2.60 5.63
C SER A 41 -1.03 3.65 4.94
N VAL A 42 -0.97 4.91 5.37
CA VAL A 42 -1.71 6.02 4.75
C VAL A 42 -1.28 6.25 3.30
N LYS A 43 0.02 6.11 3.00
CA LYS A 43 0.52 6.21 1.61
C LYS A 43 0.05 5.04 0.77
N ALA A 44 0.12 3.83 1.31
CA ALA A 44 -0.36 2.62 0.63
C ALA A 44 -1.85 2.74 0.30
N GLU A 45 -2.69 3.20 1.23
CA GLU A 45 -4.11 3.44 0.99
C GLU A 45 -4.35 4.48 -0.10
N ALA A 46 -3.59 5.59 -0.11
CA ALA A 46 -3.71 6.62 -1.14
C ALA A 46 -3.32 6.13 -2.54
N GLU A 47 -2.36 5.22 -2.65
CA GLU A 47 -1.98 4.58 -3.91
C GLU A 47 -3.02 3.55 -4.35
N TRP A 48 -3.54 2.76 -3.40
CA TRP A 48 -4.60 1.78 -3.66
C TRP A 48 -5.88 2.42 -4.20
N GLN A 49 -6.29 3.56 -3.64
CA GLN A 49 -7.47 4.30 -4.12
C GLN A 49 -7.34 4.75 -5.58
N LYS A 50 -6.13 5.15 -6.02
CA LYS A 50 -5.88 5.49 -7.43
C LYS A 50 -5.96 4.25 -8.32
N LEU A 51 -5.43 3.12 -7.84
CA LEU A 51 -5.46 1.85 -8.54
C LEU A 51 -6.89 1.34 -8.72
N GLU A 52 -7.70 1.38 -7.65
CA GLU A 52 -9.11 0.99 -7.66
C GLU A 52 -9.92 1.81 -8.68
N ALA A 53 -9.76 3.14 -8.67
CA ALA A 53 -10.41 4.01 -9.65
C ALA A 53 -10.00 3.76 -11.12
N THR A 54 -8.82 3.17 -11.37
CA THR A 54 -8.41 2.76 -12.72
C THR A 54 -8.98 1.39 -13.08
N LEU A 55 -8.96 0.43 -12.15
CA LEU A 55 -9.52 -0.91 -12.32
C LEU A 55 -11.02 -0.85 -12.61
N ASP A 56 -11.77 -0.01 -11.89
CA ASP A 56 -13.21 0.22 -12.07
C ASP A 56 -13.58 0.82 -13.43
N LYS A 57 -12.65 1.49 -14.12
CA LYS A 57 -12.89 2.00 -15.48
C LYS A 57 -12.59 0.93 -16.53
N ILE A 58 -11.66 0.03 -16.24
CA ILE A 58 -11.22 -1.02 -17.16
C ILE A 58 -12.20 -2.20 -17.13
N THR A 59 -12.71 -2.60 -15.97
CA THR A 59 -13.68 -3.70 -15.84
C THR A 59 -14.95 -3.52 -16.68
N PRO A 60 -15.66 -2.36 -16.70
CA PRO A 60 -16.84 -2.19 -17.54
C PRO A 60 -16.50 -2.16 -19.03
N ALA A 61 -15.36 -1.56 -19.41
CA ALA A 61 -14.88 -1.56 -20.79
C ALA A 61 -14.57 -2.99 -21.27
N PHE A 62 -13.93 -3.80 -20.42
CA PHE A 62 -13.61 -5.19 -20.71
C PHE A 62 -14.86 -6.07 -20.80
N ILE A 63 -15.82 -5.89 -19.87
CA ILE A 63 -17.11 -6.61 -19.89
C ILE A 63 -17.90 -6.27 -21.16
N LYS A 64 -17.97 -4.99 -21.53
CA LYS A 64 -18.65 -4.54 -22.75
C LYS A 64 -18.02 -5.14 -24.00
N LYS A 65 -16.69 -5.13 -24.08
CA LYS A 65 -15.93 -5.71 -25.20
C LYS A 65 -16.13 -7.23 -25.30
N LYS A 66 -16.18 -7.93 -24.17
CA LYS A 66 -16.43 -9.38 -24.12
C LYS A 66 -17.86 -9.74 -24.56
N ARG A 67 -18.86 -8.93 -24.21
CA ARG A 67 -20.25 -9.12 -24.66
C ARG A 67 -20.39 -8.87 -26.16
N ALA A 68 -19.84 -7.77 -26.67
CA ALA A 68 -19.87 -7.45 -28.10
C ALA A 68 -19.20 -8.55 -28.96
N ALA A 69 -18.06 -9.08 -28.50
CA ALA A 69 -17.38 -10.20 -29.18
C ALA A 69 -18.18 -11.51 -29.15
N ARG A 70 -19.11 -11.69 -28.21
CA ARG A 70 -19.99 -12.87 -28.16
C ARG A 70 -21.16 -12.73 -29.13
N GLU A 71 -21.76 -11.54 -29.18
CA GLU A 71 -22.84 -11.21 -30.12
C GLU A 71 -22.38 -11.27 -31.59
N GLU A 72 -21.15 -10.84 -31.87
CA GLU A 72 -20.59 -10.90 -33.23
C GLU A 72 -20.36 -12.35 -33.70
N LYS A 73 -19.90 -13.21 -32.79
CA LYS A 73 -19.77 -14.65 -33.05
C LYS A 73 -21.12 -15.30 -33.33
N GLU A 74 -22.14 -15.00 -32.53
CA GLU A 74 -23.50 -15.53 -32.75
C GLU A 74 -24.13 -15.06 -34.06
N LYS A 75 -23.84 -13.83 -34.51
CA LYS A 75 -24.30 -13.35 -35.83
C LYS A 75 -23.55 -14.03 -36.97
N ASN A 76 -22.23 -14.17 -36.86
CA ASN A 76 -21.41 -14.85 -37.87
C ASN A 76 -21.79 -16.34 -38.04
N GLU A 77 -22.16 -17.01 -36.94
CA GLU A 77 -22.58 -18.42 -36.95
C GLU A 77 -23.97 -18.61 -37.60
N LYS A 78 -24.89 -17.65 -37.43
CA LYS A 78 -26.21 -17.66 -38.08
C LYS A 78 -26.13 -17.37 -39.58
N ASP A 79 -25.35 -16.36 -39.99
CA ASP A 79 -25.13 -16.01 -41.41
C ASP A 79 -24.46 -17.16 -42.19
N SER A 80 -23.62 -17.97 -41.52
CA SER A 80 -23.00 -19.16 -42.12
C SER A 80 -23.93 -20.38 -42.22
N SER A 81 -25.06 -20.38 -41.52
CA SER A 81 -26.05 -21.47 -41.55
C SER A 81 -27.17 -21.25 -42.57
N GLU A 82 -27.29 -20.02 -43.08
CA GLU A 82 -28.35 -19.58 -44.00
C GLU A 82 -27.86 -19.43 -45.45
N LYS A 83 -26.64 -19.88 -45.75
CA LYS A 83 -25.99 -19.77 -47.07
C LYS A 83 -25.60 -21.12 -47.65
#